data_AF-V4UGC7-F1
#
_entry.id   AF-V4UGC7-F1
#
_cell.length_a   1.000
_cell.length_b   1.000
_cell.length_c   1.000
_cell.angle_alpha   90.00
_cell.angle_beta   90.00
_cell.angle_gamma   90.00
#
_symmetry.space_group_name_H-M   'P 1'
#
loop_
_entity.id
_entity.type
_entity.pdbx_description
1 polymer ?
#
loop_
_entity_poly.entity_id
_entity_poly.type
_entity_poly.pdbx_seq_one_letter_code
_entity_poly.pdbx_strand_id
1 'polypeptide(L)'
;MVVPVFRASVASFHPLFDSLCTRLSTNSSLPKNSRLLPFASSELNPVQSRPELSFCVGTHFIPHPNKVERGGEDAFFVSCYNGGVIAVADGVSGWAEQNVDPSLFSRELMANASYFVEDVEVTTVELIEGDTIVMGSDGLFDNVFDHEIVSMTTRFIDVSEALANLARSHSTDSNFDSPYTMEARAKGFDVPMWKKILGMKLKGGKLDDITVIVSQVVNSHAVSIS
;
A
#
# COMPACT_ATOMS: atom_id res chain seq x y z
N MET A 1 8.08 8.70 -7.16
CA MET A 1 7.39 7.43 -6.90
C MET A 1 6.24 7.35 -7.89
N VAL A 2 6.20 6.31 -8.72
CA VAL A 2 5.08 6.02 -9.62
C VAL A 2 4.27 4.94 -8.91
N VAL A 3 2.95 5.12 -8.78
CA VAL A 3 2.07 4.09 -8.23
C VAL A 3 1.65 3.20 -9.39
N PRO A 4 2.12 1.94 -9.47
CA PRO A 4 1.69 1.04 -10.53
C PRO A 4 0.25 0.57 -10.27
N VAL A 5 -0.60 0.71 -11.28
CA VAL A 5 -1.95 0.13 -11.29
C VAL A 5 -1.90 -1.14 -12.12
N PHE A 6 -2.26 -2.27 -11.51
CA PHE A 6 -2.23 -3.57 -12.18
C PHE A 6 -3.63 -4.04 -12.51
N ARG A 7 -3.80 -4.48 -13.76
CA ARG A 7 -5.04 -5.07 -14.26
C ARG A 7 -4.84 -6.54 -14.54
N ALA A 8 -5.22 -7.37 -13.58
CA ALA A 8 -5.19 -8.82 -13.75
C ALA A 8 -6.46 -9.30 -14.46
N SER A 9 -6.32 -10.09 -15.53
CA SER A 9 -7.46 -10.82 -16.11
C SER A 9 -7.66 -12.10 -15.29
N VAL A 10 -8.47 -12.03 -14.24
CA VAL A 10 -8.84 -13.21 -13.45
C VAL A 10 -10.24 -13.66 -13.84
N ALA A 11 -10.35 -14.89 -14.35
CA ALA A 11 -11.63 -15.56 -14.53
C ALA A 11 -12.15 -16.02 -13.15
N SER A 12 -13.41 -15.65 -12.86
CA SER A 12 -14.26 -16.12 -11.74
C SER A 12 -13.83 -15.79 -10.30
N PHE A 13 -14.74 -15.07 -9.63
CA PHE A 13 -14.78 -14.73 -8.21
C PHE A 13 -14.60 -15.95 -7.30
N HIS A 14 -13.76 -15.82 -6.26
CA HIS A 14 -13.65 -16.81 -5.19
C HIS A 14 -14.54 -16.39 -4.01
N PRO A 15 -15.49 -17.21 -3.55
CA PRO A 15 -16.54 -16.84 -2.58
C PRO A 15 -16.06 -16.58 -1.13
N LEU A 16 -14.75 -16.47 -0.90
CA LEU A 16 -14.16 -16.24 0.43
C LEU A 16 -13.82 -14.78 0.71
N PHE A 17 -13.83 -13.92 -0.31
CA PHE A 17 -13.52 -12.49 -0.16
C PHE A 17 -14.61 -11.73 0.62
N ASP A 18 -15.89 -12.08 0.43
CA ASP A 18 -17.01 -11.53 1.20
C ASP A 18 -16.86 -11.78 2.70
N SER A 19 -16.33 -12.95 3.10
CA SER A 19 -16.24 -13.36 4.51
C SER A 19 -15.20 -12.58 5.34
N LEU A 20 -14.19 -11.99 4.70
CA LEU A 20 -13.17 -11.19 5.39
C LEU A 20 -13.68 -9.78 5.69
N CYS A 21 -14.44 -9.17 4.77
CA CYS A 21 -15.03 -7.85 4.96
C CYS A 21 -16.02 -7.83 6.14
N THR A 22 -16.78 -8.91 6.36
CA THR A 22 -17.75 -9.02 7.47
C THR A 22 -17.10 -8.98 8.86
N ARG A 23 -15.84 -9.46 9.02
CA ARG A 23 -15.20 -9.55 10.34
C ARG A 23 -14.60 -8.23 10.83
N LEU A 24 -14.25 -7.33 9.93
CA LEU A 24 -13.64 -6.04 10.28
C LEU A 24 -14.69 -4.99 10.69
N SER A 25 -15.96 -5.16 10.30
CA SER A 25 -17.04 -4.20 10.61
C SER A 25 -17.65 -4.31 12.01
N THR A 26 -17.36 -5.36 12.79
CA THR A 26 -18.10 -5.64 14.06
C THR A 26 -17.45 -5.08 15.33
N ASN A 27 -16.28 -4.43 15.26
CA ASN A 27 -15.55 -3.98 16.45
C ASN A 27 -15.34 -2.45 16.52
N SER A 28 -16.42 -1.68 16.55
CA SER A 28 -16.41 -0.35 17.18
C SER A 28 -17.81 0.08 17.60
N SER A 29 -18.11 0.00 18.89
CA SER A 29 -19.33 0.54 19.50
C SER A 29 -18.98 1.68 20.46
N LEU A 30 -19.58 2.86 20.24
CA LEU A 30 -19.77 3.96 21.20
C LEU A 30 -20.92 4.88 20.68
N PRO A 31 -21.60 5.67 21.55
CA PRO A 31 -23.05 5.64 21.66
C PRO A 31 -23.77 6.77 20.90
N LYS A 32 -24.98 6.45 20.43
CA LYS A 32 -25.93 7.37 19.80
C LYS A 32 -26.78 8.10 20.85
N ASN A 33 -26.86 9.43 20.76
CA ASN A 33 -28.01 10.18 21.30
C ASN A 33 -28.13 11.58 20.67
N SER A 34 -29.15 11.78 19.81
CA SER A 34 -30.11 12.91 19.90
C SER A 34 -31.18 12.84 18.79
N ARG A 35 -32.44 12.82 19.24
CA ARG A 35 -33.74 13.08 18.58
C ARG A 35 -33.75 14.41 17.78
N LEU A 36 -34.60 14.76 16.80
CA LEU A 36 -35.80 14.32 16.04
C LEU A 36 -35.90 15.36 14.85
N LEU A 37 -36.42 15.08 13.64
CA LEU A 37 -37.84 15.12 13.21
C LEU A 37 -37.97 14.79 11.69
N PRO A 38 -39.14 14.35 11.21
CA PRO A 38 -39.33 13.84 9.84
C PRO A 38 -39.76 14.94 8.87
N PHE A 39 -39.20 14.95 7.65
CA PHE A 39 -39.76 15.71 6.54
C PHE A 39 -39.92 14.84 5.29
N ALA A 40 -41.04 15.10 4.60
CA ALA A 40 -41.73 14.23 3.68
C ALA A 40 -40.99 13.92 2.37
N SER A 41 -41.28 12.72 1.88
CA SER A 41 -40.89 12.15 0.59
C SER A 41 -41.28 13.05 -0.57
N SER A 42 -40.33 13.33 -1.46
CA SER A 42 -40.62 13.70 -2.84
C SER A 42 -39.92 12.71 -3.75
N GLU A 43 -40.71 11.99 -4.54
CA GLU A 43 -40.26 11.05 -5.56
C GLU A 43 -39.41 11.81 -6.59
N LEU A 44 -38.12 11.51 -6.63
CA LEU A 44 -37.24 11.92 -7.73
C LEU A 44 -36.89 10.66 -8.53
N ASN A 45 -37.06 10.78 -9.84
CA ASN A 45 -36.76 9.78 -10.87
C ASN A 45 -35.46 9.00 -10.59
N PRO A 46 -35.36 7.70 -10.95
CA PRO A 46 -34.13 6.95 -10.76
C PRO A 46 -33.05 7.57 -11.66
N VAL A 47 -32.22 8.43 -11.06
CA VAL A 47 -30.91 8.75 -11.58
C VAL A 47 -30.24 7.39 -11.73
N GLN A 48 -29.92 7.02 -12.97
CA GLN A 48 -29.20 5.80 -13.29
C GLN A 48 -27.86 5.89 -12.54
N SER A 49 -27.81 5.28 -11.36
CA SER A 49 -26.69 5.41 -10.44
C SER A 49 -25.49 4.83 -11.16
N ARG A 50 -24.49 5.68 -11.45
CA ARG A 50 -23.18 5.18 -11.85
C ARG A 50 -22.76 4.14 -10.80
N PRO A 51 -22.20 2.98 -11.20
CA PRO A 51 -21.70 2.02 -10.23
C PRO A 51 -20.73 2.77 -9.31
N GLU A 52 -21.08 2.83 -8.04
CA GLU A 52 -20.30 3.51 -7.02
C GLU A 52 -19.16 2.55 -6.69
N LEU A 53 -17.96 2.84 -7.21
CA LEU A 53 -16.77 2.04 -6.95
C LEU A 53 -16.17 2.46 -5.62
N SER A 54 -15.69 1.50 -4.84
CA SER A 54 -15.00 1.75 -3.58
C SER A 54 -13.71 0.96 -3.48
N PHE A 55 -12.77 1.46 -2.69
CA PHE A 55 -11.54 0.76 -2.34
C PHE A 55 -11.79 -0.14 -1.13
N CYS A 56 -11.52 -1.44 -1.27
CA CYS A 56 -11.27 -2.30 -0.12
C CYS A 56 -9.76 -2.26 0.17
N VAL A 57 -9.35 -1.82 1.37
CA VAL A 57 -7.93 -1.56 1.69
C VAL A 57 -7.45 -2.48 2.82
N GLY A 58 -6.39 -3.24 2.57
CA GLY A 58 -5.63 -3.96 3.58
C GLY A 58 -4.28 -3.29 3.82
N THR A 59 -3.89 -3.14 5.08
CA THR A 59 -2.61 -2.51 5.47
C THR A 59 -1.77 -3.49 6.28
N HIS A 60 -0.49 -3.66 5.93
CA HIS A 60 0.44 -4.49 6.69
C HIS A 60 1.77 -3.75 6.86
N PHE A 61 2.29 -3.74 8.09
CA PHE A 61 3.50 -3.01 8.46
C PHE A 61 4.42 -3.92 9.29
N ILE A 62 5.63 -4.14 8.78
CA ILE A 62 6.65 -4.94 9.46
C ILE A 62 7.88 -4.07 9.70
N PRO A 63 8.13 -3.63 10.95
CA PRO A 63 9.30 -2.83 11.25
C PRO A 63 10.58 -3.66 11.13
N HIS A 64 11.65 -3.03 10.65
CA HIS A 64 12.99 -3.62 10.57
C HIS A 64 13.42 -4.14 11.96
N PRO A 65 14.09 -5.30 12.08
CA PRO A 65 14.43 -5.92 13.37
C PRO A 65 15.10 -4.99 14.39
N ASN A 66 16.03 -4.15 13.94
CA ASN A 66 16.72 -3.16 14.77
C ASN A 66 15.83 -1.98 15.23
N LYS A 67 14.58 -1.93 14.75
CA LYS A 67 13.63 -0.83 14.91
C LYS A 67 12.27 -1.29 15.47
N VAL A 68 12.13 -2.58 15.79
CA VAL A 68 10.88 -3.16 16.32
C VAL A 68 10.49 -2.51 17.63
N GLU A 69 11.45 -2.28 18.54
CA GLU A 69 11.18 -1.69 19.85
C GLU A 69 10.63 -0.25 19.79
N ARG A 70 10.90 0.44 18.69
CA ARG A 70 10.44 1.82 18.41
C ARG A 70 9.23 1.88 17.48
N GLY A 71 8.70 0.72 17.09
CA GLY A 71 7.51 0.61 16.23
C GLY A 71 7.76 1.04 14.79
N GLY A 72 9.01 0.96 14.31
CA GLY A 72 9.44 1.38 12.97
C GLY A 72 9.31 2.88 12.68
N GLU A 73 9.71 3.30 11.48
CA GLU A 73 9.87 4.72 11.12
C GLU A 73 8.82 5.22 10.10
N ASP A 74 8.21 4.31 9.33
CA ASP A 74 7.20 4.66 8.34
C ASP A 74 5.86 5.05 8.97
N ALA A 75 5.05 5.77 8.21
CA ALA A 75 3.67 6.09 8.53
C ALA A 75 2.78 5.96 7.29
N PHE A 76 1.49 5.73 7.50
CA PHE A 76 0.50 5.68 6.42
C PHE A 76 -0.86 6.18 6.92
N PHE A 77 -1.75 6.55 6.00
CA PHE A 77 -3.16 6.76 6.30
C PHE A 77 -4.06 6.36 5.12
N VAL A 78 -5.32 6.09 5.43
CA VAL A 78 -6.38 5.78 4.46
C VAL A 78 -7.58 6.67 4.78
N SER A 79 -8.14 7.34 3.77
CA SER A 79 -9.33 8.19 3.86
C SER A 79 -10.32 7.83 2.75
N CYS A 80 -11.62 8.02 3.01
CA CYS A 80 -12.68 7.82 2.01
C CYS A 80 -13.06 9.13 1.26
N TYR A 81 -12.35 10.24 1.51
CA TYR A 81 -12.65 11.54 0.90
C TYR A 81 -12.48 11.52 -0.63
N ASN A 82 -13.43 12.13 -1.35
CA ASN A 82 -13.44 12.35 -2.81
C ASN A 82 -13.01 11.14 -3.68
N GLY A 83 -13.49 9.93 -3.35
CA GLY A 83 -13.16 8.70 -4.07
C GLY A 83 -12.10 7.82 -3.41
N GLY A 84 -11.48 8.31 -2.33
CA GLY A 84 -10.55 7.56 -1.49
C GLY A 84 -9.09 8.01 -1.65
N VAL A 85 -8.39 8.19 -0.53
CA VAL A 85 -6.98 8.52 -0.46
C VAL A 85 -6.24 7.44 0.31
N ILE A 86 -5.12 6.97 -0.24
CA ILE A 86 -4.19 6.07 0.42
C ILE A 86 -2.83 6.75 0.34
N ALA A 87 -2.15 6.89 1.47
CA ALA A 87 -0.84 7.53 1.54
C ALA A 87 0.11 6.75 2.43
N VAL A 88 1.38 6.75 2.05
CA VAL A 88 2.50 6.16 2.79
C VAL A 88 3.66 7.17 2.79
N ALA A 89 4.33 7.33 3.92
CA ALA A 89 5.56 8.07 4.06
C ALA A 89 6.62 7.22 4.74
N ASP A 90 7.81 7.23 4.14
CA ASP A 90 9.00 6.60 4.66
C ASP A 90 9.57 7.35 5.87
N GLY A 91 10.18 6.60 6.77
CA GLY A 91 10.97 7.10 7.89
C GLY A 91 12.20 7.90 7.48
N VAL A 92 12.69 8.78 8.37
CA VAL A 92 13.92 9.53 8.12
C VAL A 92 15.05 9.06 9.04
N SER A 93 15.58 7.88 8.74
CA SER A 93 16.56 7.16 9.58
C SER A 93 17.78 7.98 10.03
N GLY A 94 18.25 8.94 9.22
CA GLY A 94 19.38 9.82 9.56
C GLY A 94 19.15 10.72 10.79
N TRP A 95 17.91 10.93 11.21
CA TRP A 95 17.59 11.72 12.41
C TRP A 95 18.01 11.04 13.71
N ALA A 96 18.15 9.71 13.69
CA ALA A 96 18.64 8.94 14.84
C ALA A 96 20.05 9.38 15.27
N GLU A 97 20.90 9.82 14.33
CA GLU A 97 22.26 10.30 14.59
C GLU A 97 22.27 11.60 15.42
N GLN A 98 21.15 12.33 15.44
CA GLN A 98 20.95 13.56 16.20
C GLN A 98 20.13 13.35 17.48
N ASN A 99 19.91 12.10 17.90
CA ASN A 99 19.02 11.73 19.01
C ASN A 99 17.57 12.20 18.82
N VAL A 100 17.10 12.29 17.57
CA VAL A 100 15.70 12.58 17.27
C VAL A 100 15.04 11.32 16.71
N ASP A 101 13.80 11.06 17.11
CA ASP A 101 13.04 9.91 16.63
C ASP A 101 12.78 10.02 15.10
N PRO A 102 13.32 9.09 14.28
CA PRO A 102 13.18 9.11 12.82
C PRO A 102 11.75 9.01 12.30
N SER A 103 10.81 8.53 13.14
CA SER A 103 9.41 8.35 12.76
C SER A 103 8.59 9.64 12.84
N LEU A 104 9.07 10.66 13.55
CA LEU A 104 8.29 11.87 13.83
C LEU A 104 7.92 12.62 12.55
N PHE A 105 8.84 12.72 11.61
CA PHE A 105 8.58 13.44 10.36
C PHE A 105 7.52 12.75 9.52
N SER A 106 7.65 11.44 9.29
CA SER A 106 6.71 10.63 8.52
C SER A 106 5.32 10.64 9.17
N ARG A 107 5.24 10.47 10.50
CA ARG A 107 3.98 10.50 11.25
C ARG A 107 3.29 11.87 11.14
N GLU A 108 4.02 12.97 11.36
CA GLU A 108 3.41 14.30 11.25
C GLU A 108 3.09 14.69 9.81
N LEU A 109 3.88 14.25 8.84
CA LEU A 109 3.55 14.42 7.43
C LEU A 109 2.23 13.72 7.11
N MET A 110 2.05 12.47 7.53
CA MET A 110 0.80 11.73 7.30
C MET A 110 -0.38 12.33 8.06
N ALA A 111 -0.18 12.77 9.31
CA ALA A 111 -1.22 13.43 10.09
C ALA A 111 -1.69 14.73 9.43
N ASN A 112 -0.76 15.60 9.04
CA ASN A 112 -1.09 16.85 8.37
C ASN A 112 -1.65 16.62 6.95
N ALA A 113 -1.08 15.69 6.19
CA ALA A 113 -1.61 15.32 4.87
C ALA A 113 -3.06 14.83 5.00
N SER A 114 -3.36 13.98 5.99
CA SER A 114 -4.73 13.49 6.24
C SER A 114 -5.72 14.63 6.53
N TYR A 115 -5.25 15.69 7.19
CA TYR A 115 -6.03 16.89 7.46
C TYR A 115 -6.27 17.74 6.20
N PHE A 116 -5.27 17.86 5.32
CA PHE A 116 -5.35 18.67 4.09
C PHE A 116 -5.97 17.96 2.89
N VAL A 117 -6.28 16.66 2.98
CA VAL A 117 -6.92 15.91 1.88
C VAL A 117 -8.21 16.57 1.37
N GLU A 118 -8.85 17.43 2.17
CA GLU A 118 -10.02 18.21 1.76
C GLU A 118 -9.72 19.37 0.78
N ASP A 119 -8.46 19.81 0.64
CA ASP A 119 -8.07 21.06 -0.03
C ASP A 119 -7.15 20.90 -1.26
N VAL A 120 -6.80 19.67 -1.69
CA VAL A 120 -5.78 19.43 -2.74
C VAL A 120 -6.38 19.15 -4.12
N GLU A 121 -5.76 19.70 -5.18
CA GLU A 121 -6.05 19.37 -6.58
C GLU A 121 -5.54 17.95 -6.91
N VAL A 122 -6.48 17.02 -7.11
CA VAL A 122 -6.20 15.59 -7.31
C VAL A 122 -6.06 15.28 -8.81
N THR A 123 -4.94 14.68 -9.22
CA THR A 123 -4.84 14.05 -10.55
C THR A 123 -5.56 12.70 -10.52
N THR A 124 -6.57 12.53 -11.37
CA THR A 124 -7.41 11.33 -11.37
C THR A 124 -6.87 10.27 -12.32
N VAL A 125 -6.80 9.03 -11.84
CA VAL A 125 -6.65 7.83 -12.67
C VAL A 125 -8.02 7.16 -12.73
N GLU A 126 -8.53 6.89 -13.93
CA GLU A 126 -9.80 6.16 -14.06
C GLU A 126 -9.58 4.69 -13.69
N LEU A 127 -10.40 4.19 -12.76
CA LEU A 127 -10.35 2.83 -12.25
C LEU A 127 -11.59 2.05 -12.65
N ILE A 128 -11.46 0.73 -12.76
CA ILE A 128 -12.56 -0.18 -12.99
C ILE A 128 -12.64 -1.27 -11.92
N GLU A 129 -13.82 -1.86 -11.75
CA GLU A 129 -14.02 -3.01 -10.88
C GLU A 129 -13.03 -4.14 -11.23
N GLY A 130 -12.39 -4.69 -10.19
CA GLY A 130 -11.37 -5.72 -10.30
C GLY A 130 -9.93 -5.19 -10.41
N ASP A 131 -9.72 -3.88 -10.59
CA ASP A 131 -8.37 -3.31 -10.56
C ASP A 131 -7.72 -3.51 -9.18
N THR A 132 -6.43 -3.86 -9.17
CA THR A 132 -5.64 -4.03 -7.94
C THR A 132 -4.54 -2.97 -7.91
N ILE A 133 -4.58 -2.13 -6.88
CA ILE A 133 -3.63 -1.06 -6.62
C ILE A 133 -2.66 -1.56 -5.56
N VAL A 134 -1.37 -1.55 -5.88
CA VAL A 134 -0.30 -1.91 -4.96
C VAL A 134 0.52 -0.66 -4.67
N MET A 135 0.63 -0.32 -3.39
CA MET A 135 1.47 0.76 -2.89
C MET A 135 2.44 0.21 -1.84
N GLY A 136 3.56 0.89 -1.64
CA GLY A 136 4.52 0.51 -0.62
C GLY A 136 5.69 1.48 -0.49
N SER A 137 6.51 1.26 0.53
CA SER A 137 7.79 1.96 0.69
C SER A 137 8.83 1.45 -0.33
N ASP A 138 10.00 2.09 -0.36
CA ASP A 138 11.12 1.61 -1.18
C ASP A 138 11.56 0.20 -0.77
N GLY A 139 11.41 -0.20 0.51
CA GLY A 139 11.63 -1.58 0.96
C GLY A 139 10.89 -2.65 0.15
N LEU A 140 9.72 -2.34 -0.42
CA LEU A 140 9.04 -3.21 -1.40
C LEU A 140 9.73 -3.13 -2.77
N PHE A 141 9.78 -1.94 -3.36
CA PHE A 141 10.17 -1.76 -4.76
C PHE A 141 11.66 -1.94 -5.05
N ASP A 142 12.52 -1.78 -4.03
CA ASP A 142 13.95 -2.08 -4.10
C ASP A 142 14.24 -3.58 -4.13
N ASN A 143 13.28 -4.40 -3.68
CA ASN A 143 13.45 -5.83 -3.46
C ASN A 143 12.50 -6.72 -4.29
N VAL A 144 11.46 -6.18 -4.91
CA VAL A 144 10.48 -6.96 -5.68
C VAL A 144 10.31 -6.37 -7.08
N PHE A 145 10.39 -7.21 -8.11
CA PHE A 145 10.16 -6.76 -9.48
C PHE A 145 8.67 -6.63 -9.82
N ASP A 146 8.31 -5.72 -10.74
CA ASP A 146 6.93 -5.53 -11.21
C ASP A 146 6.24 -6.84 -11.62
N HIS A 147 6.94 -7.73 -12.32
CA HIS A 147 6.38 -9.01 -12.77
C HIS A 147 6.07 -9.96 -11.59
N GLU A 148 6.82 -9.86 -10.51
CA GLU A 148 6.57 -10.60 -9.28
C GLU A 148 5.37 -10.01 -8.54
N ILE A 149 5.23 -8.67 -8.54
CA ILE A 149 4.06 -7.99 -7.99
C ILE A 149 2.79 -8.49 -8.68
N VAL A 150 2.78 -8.47 -10.02
CA VAL A 150 1.67 -9.00 -10.83
C VAL A 150 1.42 -10.48 -10.52
N SER A 151 2.46 -11.30 -10.44
CA SER A 151 2.34 -12.71 -10.08
C SER A 151 1.67 -12.90 -8.71
N MET A 152 2.03 -12.10 -7.70
CA MET A 152 1.42 -12.17 -6.37
C MET A 152 -0.06 -11.78 -6.39
N THR A 153 -0.44 -10.74 -7.13
CA THR A 153 -1.84 -10.29 -7.26
C THR A 153 -2.76 -11.34 -7.88
N THR A 154 -2.22 -12.31 -8.63
CA THR A 154 -3.01 -13.36 -9.28
C THR A 154 -3.04 -14.68 -8.51
N ARG A 155 -2.11 -14.88 -7.56
CA ARG A 155 -1.88 -16.17 -6.90
C ARG A 155 -2.30 -16.21 -5.45
N PHE A 156 -2.40 -15.06 -4.79
CA PHE A 156 -2.65 -14.97 -3.36
C PHE A 156 -3.89 -14.14 -3.07
N ILE A 157 -4.61 -14.52 -2.01
CA ILE A 157 -5.76 -13.76 -1.50
C ILE A 157 -5.25 -12.58 -0.66
N ASP A 158 -4.34 -12.85 0.29
CA ASP A 158 -3.63 -11.81 1.04
C ASP A 158 -2.38 -11.38 0.29
N VAL A 159 -2.59 -10.55 -0.73
CA VAL A 159 -1.53 -10.04 -1.60
C VAL A 159 -0.55 -9.17 -0.80
N SER A 160 -1.04 -8.38 0.16
CA SER A 160 -0.20 -7.53 1.01
C SER A 160 0.82 -8.35 1.81
N GLU A 161 0.37 -9.41 2.49
CA GLU A 161 1.24 -10.30 3.25
C GLU A 161 2.21 -11.06 2.33
N ALA A 162 1.72 -11.54 1.18
CA ALA A 162 2.55 -12.26 0.21
C ALA A 162 3.69 -11.39 -0.34
N LEU A 163 3.39 -10.14 -0.71
CA LEU A 163 4.37 -9.17 -1.19
C LEU A 163 5.36 -8.77 -0.10
N ALA A 164 4.90 -8.47 1.12
CA ALA A 164 5.78 -8.12 2.23
C ALA A 164 6.76 -9.26 2.56
N ASN A 165 6.27 -10.51 2.54
CA ASN A 165 7.12 -11.68 2.75
C ASN A 165 8.12 -11.91 1.61
N LEU A 166 7.71 -11.72 0.35
CA LEU A 166 8.62 -11.82 -0.79
C LEU A 166 9.72 -10.75 -0.70
N ALA A 167 9.34 -9.49 -0.47
CA ALA A 167 10.25 -8.37 -0.32
C ALA A 167 11.26 -8.64 0.81
N ARG A 168 10.81 -9.16 1.95
CA ARG A 168 11.68 -9.55 3.08
C ARG A 168 12.63 -10.70 2.73
N SER A 169 12.15 -11.68 1.96
CA SER A 169 13.01 -12.79 1.51
C SER A 169 14.11 -12.28 0.59
N HIS A 170 13.78 -11.37 -0.33
CA HIS A 170 14.74 -10.79 -1.25
C HIS A 170 15.70 -9.82 -0.56
N SER A 171 15.22 -9.01 0.39
CA SER A 171 16.04 -8.03 1.11
C SER A 171 17.17 -8.67 1.92
N THR A 172 16.99 -9.92 2.34
CA THR A 172 17.97 -10.69 3.11
C THR A 172 18.90 -11.57 2.25
N ASP A 173 18.63 -11.70 0.95
CA ASP A 173 19.47 -12.46 0.03
C ASP A 173 20.61 -11.60 -0.55
N SER A 174 21.82 -11.82 -0.04
CA SER A 174 23.04 -11.17 -0.52
C SER A 174 23.45 -11.51 -1.96
N ASN A 175 22.91 -12.58 -2.55
CA ASN A 175 23.20 -12.99 -3.93
C ASN A 175 22.12 -12.57 -4.93
N PHE A 176 21.00 -12.05 -4.44
CA PHE A 176 19.90 -11.60 -5.27
C PHE A 176 20.29 -10.38 -6.10
N ASP A 177 19.95 -10.39 -7.39
CA ASP A 177 20.18 -9.26 -8.27
C ASP A 177 18.96 -8.34 -8.22
N SER A 178 18.84 -7.59 -7.12
CA SER A 178 17.67 -6.79 -6.79
C SER A 178 17.45 -5.59 -7.74
N PRO A 179 16.20 -5.09 -7.86
CA PRO A 179 15.92 -3.81 -8.52
C PRO A 179 16.85 -2.68 -8.05
N TYR A 180 17.08 -2.58 -6.75
CA TYR A 180 18.00 -1.61 -6.14
C TYR A 180 19.43 -1.72 -6.69
N THR A 181 20.02 -2.92 -6.68
CA THR A 181 21.40 -3.10 -7.18
C THR A 181 21.49 -2.95 -8.68
N MET A 182 20.45 -3.33 -9.43
CA MET A 182 20.36 -3.06 -10.87
C MET A 182 20.39 -1.56 -11.17
N GLU A 183 19.62 -0.76 -10.45
CA GLU A 183 19.59 0.70 -10.61
C GLU A 183 20.92 1.34 -10.18
N ALA A 184 21.49 0.91 -9.05
CA ALA A 184 22.78 1.39 -8.58
C ALA A 184 23.89 1.18 -9.63
N ARG A 185 23.89 0.01 -10.30
CA ARG A 185 24.83 -0.27 -11.39
C ARG A 185 24.57 0.60 -12.62
N ALA A 186 23.31 0.82 -12.99
CA ALA A 186 22.96 1.71 -14.11
C ALA A 186 23.42 3.16 -13.87
N LYS A 187 23.44 3.59 -12.61
CA LYS A 187 23.96 4.90 -12.15
C LYS A 187 25.49 4.93 -11.97
N GLY A 188 26.18 3.82 -12.21
CA GLY A 188 27.65 3.73 -12.14
C GLY A 188 28.22 3.32 -10.78
N PHE A 189 27.39 3.04 -9.78
CA PHE A 189 27.80 2.58 -8.44
C PHE A 189 28.05 1.07 -8.39
N ASP A 190 28.84 0.54 -9.33
CA ASP A 190 29.14 -0.90 -9.39
C ASP A 190 30.52 -1.21 -8.79
N VAL A 191 30.86 -2.50 -8.69
CA VAL A 191 32.16 -2.93 -8.16
C VAL A 191 33.33 -2.39 -8.99
N PRO A 192 34.50 -2.16 -8.37
CA PRO A 192 35.71 -1.73 -9.08
C PRO A 192 36.05 -2.61 -10.29
N MET A 193 36.66 -2.01 -11.31
CA MET A 193 36.92 -2.67 -12.59
C MET A 193 37.66 -4.01 -12.47
N TRP A 194 38.62 -4.14 -11.55
CA TRP A 194 39.34 -5.39 -11.31
C TRP A 194 38.44 -6.52 -10.80
N LYS A 195 37.37 -6.22 -10.04
CA LYS A 195 36.36 -7.21 -9.62
C LYS A 195 35.40 -7.57 -10.76
N LYS A 196 35.06 -6.62 -11.64
CA LYS A 196 34.24 -6.89 -12.84
C LYS A 196 34.93 -7.85 -13.79
N ILE A 197 36.25 -7.73 -13.97
CA ILE A 197 37.06 -8.64 -14.79
C ILE A 197 37.00 -10.08 -14.25
N LEU A 198 36.80 -10.25 -12.93
CA LEU A 198 36.59 -11.55 -12.28
C LEU A 198 35.13 -12.04 -12.35
N GLY A 199 34.26 -11.36 -13.11
CA GLY A 199 32.84 -11.70 -13.24
C GLY A 199 31.98 -11.28 -12.04
N MET A 200 32.52 -10.51 -11.10
CA MET A 200 31.75 -10.00 -9.97
C MET A 200 30.93 -8.77 -10.37
N LYS A 201 29.72 -8.66 -9.84
CA LYS A 201 28.86 -7.48 -9.96
C LYS A 201 28.30 -7.12 -8.59
N LEU A 202 27.92 -5.86 -8.37
CA LEU A 202 27.16 -5.49 -7.17
C LEU A 202 25.86 -6.30 -7.14
N LYS A 203 25.58 -6.98 -6.03
CA LYS A 203 24.39 -7.81 -5.79
C LYS A 203 23.97 -7.66 -4.32
N GLY A 204 22.75 -8.10 -4.04
CA GLY A 204 22.15 -8.15 -2.72
C GLY A 204 20.79 -7.45 -2.71
N GLY A 205 19.87 -7.97 -1.91
CA GLY A 205 18.72 -7.19 -1.46
C GLY A 205 19.13 -5.99 -0.61
N LYS A 206 18.20 -5.03 -0.46
CA LYS A 206 18.34 -3.87 0.41
C LYS A 206 17.54 -4.10 1.69
N LEU A 207 18.25 -4.25 2.81
CA LEU A 207 17.64 -4.43 4.12
C LEU A 207 17.00 -3.11 4.59
N ASP A 208 15.67 -3.04 4.57
CA ASP A 208 14.91 -1.80 4.87
C ASP A 208 13.57 -2.08 5.57
N ASP A 209 12.88 -1.01 5.99
CA ASP A 209 11.48 -1.09 6.44
C ASP A 209 10.57 -1.40 5.25
N ILE A 210 9.69 -2.40 5.40
CA ILE A 210 8.81 -2.87 4.32
C ILE A 210 7.37 -2.56 4.67
N THR A 211 6.80 -1.59 3.97
CA THR A 211 5.39 -1.24 4.04
C THR A 211 4.72 -1.62 2.72
N VAL A 212 3.62 -2.38 2.80
CA VAL A 212 2.82 -2.76 1.63
C VAL A 212 1.34 -2.49 1.92
N ILE A 213 0.70 -1.78 1.00
CA ILE A 213 -0.75 -1.57 0.98
C ILE A 213 -1.28 -2.12 -0.33
N VAL A 214 -2.27 -3.00 -0.26
CA VAL A 214 -2.98 -3.49 -1.43
C VAL A 214 -4.44 -3.11 -1.33
N SER A 215 -4.97 -2.54 -2.40
CA SER A 215 -6.37 -2.23 -2.52
C SER A 215 -6.98 -2.80 -3.79
N GLN A 216 -8.17 -3.37 -3.66
CA GLN A 216 -8.96 -3.81 -4.80
C GLN A 216 -10.16 -2.87 -4.99
N VAL A 217 -10.39 -2.52 -6.25
CA VAL A 217 -11.56 -1.73 -6.66
C VAL A 217 -12.75 -2.67 -6.75
N VAL A 218 -13.75 -2.43 -5.91
CA VAL A 218 -14.97 -3.24 -5.84
C VAL A 218 -16.20 -2.36 -6.07
N ASN A 219 -17.30 -2.98 -6.46
CA ASN A 219 -18.58 -2.30 -6.55
C ASN A 219 -19.21 -2.15 -5.16
N SER A 220 -19.59 -0.94 -4.75
CA SER A 220 -20.14 -0.65 -3.41
C SER A 220 -21.41 -1.44 -3.09
N HIS A 221 -22.17 -1.83 -4.10
CA HIS A 221 -23.38 -2.65 -3.94
C HIS A 221 -23.07 -4.11 -3.58
N ALA A 222 -21.87 -4.62 -3.89
CA ALA A 222 -21.44 -5.96 -3.48
C ALA A 222 -21.08 -6.00 -1.98
N VAL A 223 -20.60 -4.89 -1.42
CA VAL A 223 -20.22 -4.78 0.01
C VAL A 223 -21.45 -4.59 0.92
N SER A 224 -22.58 -4.16 0.36
CA SER A 224 -23.79 -3.79 1.11
C SER A 224 -24.78 -4.94 1.34
N ILE A 225 -24.49 -6.16 0.87
CA ILE A 225 -25.38 -7.33 0.99
C ILE A 225 -24.59 -8.52 1.56
N SER A 226 -24.23 -8.45 2.85
CA SER A 226 -23.81 -9.63 3.63
C SER A 226 -23.86 -9.34 5.13
#